data_AF-A0A7K4CFF1-F1
#
_entry.id   AF-A0A7K4CFF1-F1
#
_cell.length_a   1.000
_cell.length_b   1.000
_cell.length_c   1.000
_cell.angle_alpha   90.00
_cell.angle_beta   90.00
_cell.angle_gamma   90.00
#
_symmetry.space_group_name_H-M   'P 1'
#
loop_
_entity.id
_entity.type
_entity.pdbx_description
1 polymer ?
#
loop_
_entity_poly.entity_id
_entity_poly.type
_entity_poly.pdbx_seq_one_letter_code
_entity_poly.pdbx_strand_id
1 'polypeptide(L)'
;MIQRWSIKLEEIMRLFIMVAACIGAFLTTIFSLTHGVFEVFSFLYILPIILCVYFYPRQAVYFTLGISLVYLGLIYLFGYANHTMIAVATAWFAIFMTIGIVASSYARRMLAEQERIRNILENSQDGIICFDQATEQILEINPKCARWLRYDTQELQGKDLSAIWQDTNERNRFLASVTEGRNPVSDTEGLFRAKDGTLLRFTLSVVLVLKGRVYCSVIDITGSKIVDEEIRRTLEDLEAQVKARTAHLEQINEELRAEILERRKFEQTIIASQAPKRDDVPEDRR
;
A
#
# COMPACT_ATOMS: atom_id res chain seq x y z
N MET A 1 -31.67 10.71 1.78
CA MET A 1 -32.23 12.05 2.07
C MET A 1 -31.64 12.65 3.36
N ILE A 2 -31.64 11.91 4.47
CA ILE A 2 -31.14 12.34 5.80
C ILE A 2 -29.66 12.82 5.79
N GLN A 3 -28.76 12.11 5.10
CA GLN A 3 -27.33 12.48 5.03
C GLN A 3 -27.07 13.82 4.33
N ARG A 4 -27.89 14.17 3.33
CA ARG A 4 -27.80 15.46 2.60
C ARG A 4 -28.28 16.64 3.44
N TRP A 5 -29.19 16.39 4.38
CA TRP A 5 -29.64 17.37 5.37
C TRP A 5 -28.58 17.59 6.46
N SER A 6 -27.91 16.53 6.91
CA SER A 6 -26.82 16.62 7.90
C SER A 6 -25.65 17.48 7.41
N ILE A 7 -25.19 17.25 6.17
CA ILE A 7 -24.08 18.00 5.57
C ILE A 7 -24.41 19.49 5.44
N LYS A 8 -25.63 19.80 4.96
CA LYS A 8 -26.09 21.19 4.87
C LYS A 8 -26.18 21.86 6.24
N LEU A 9 -26.64 21.13 7.26
CA LEU A 9 -26.74 21.67 8.62
C LEU A 9 -25.35 21.99 9.19
N GLU A 10 -24.36 21.10 8.98
CA GLU A 10 -22.97 21.37 9.36
C GLU A 10 -22.40 22.61 8.67
N GLU A 11 -22.59 22.76 7.37
CA GLU A 11 -22.13 23.94 6.63
C GLU A 11 -22.79 25.24 7.16
N ILE A 12 -24.10 25.19 7.42
CA ILE A 12 -24.83 26.33 8.00
C ILE A 12 -24.27 26.67 9.38
N MET A 13 -24.00 25.67 10.23
CA MET A 13 -23.41 25.91 11.55
C MET A 13 -22.00 26.51 11.47
N ARG A 14 -21.15 26.02 10.55
CA ARG A 14 -19.80 26.57 10.34
C ARG A 14 -19.86 28.04 9.92
N LEU A 15 -20.74 28.38 8.98
CA LEU A 15 -20.98 29.75 8.56
C LEU A 15 -21.53 30.62 9.69
N PHE A 16 -22.51 30.11 10.45
CA PHE A 16 -23.09 30.83 11.59
C PHE A 16 -22.04 31.17 12.65
N ILE A 17 -21.21 30.20 13.05
CA ILE A 17 -20.13 30.41 14.04
C ILE A 17 -19.13 31.45 13.55
N MET A 18 -18.75 31.39 12.26
CA MET A 18 -17.82 32.34 11.67
C MET A 18 -18.40 33.76 11.62
N VAL A 19 -19.65 33.91 11.18
CA VAL A 19 -20.34 35.21 11.13
C VAL A 19 -20.52 35.78 12.54
N ALA A 20 -20.90 34.96 13.52
CA ALA A 20 -21.00 35.38 14.91
C ALA A 20 -19.65 35.86 15.48
N ALA A 21 -18.54 35.17 15.17
CA ALA A 21 -17.20 35.59 15.55
C ALA A 21 -16.79 36.92 14.91
N CYS A 22 -17.10 37.13 13.62
CA CYS A 22 -16.86 38.42 12.95
C CYS A 22 -17.69 39.55 13.57
N ILE A 23 -18.99 39.34 13.78
CA ILE A 23 -19.88 40.32 14.41
C ILE A 23 -19.37 40.67 15.80
N GLY A 24 -18.99 39.67 16.61
CA GLY A 24 -18.42 39.89 17.94
C GLY A 24 -17.13 40.70 17.92
N ALA A 25 -16.23 40.44 16.97
CA ALA A 25 -15.00 41.21 16.79
C ALA A 25 -15.30 42.66 16.39
N PHE A 26 -16.23 42.88 15.44
CA PHE A 26 -16.58 44.22 14.97
C PHE A 26 -17.32 45.03 16.03
N LEU A 27 -18.31 44.44 16.71
CA LEU A 27 -19.06 45.12 17.78
C LEU A 27 -18.15 45.52 18.94
N THR A 28 -17.27 44.61 19.36
CA THR A 28 -16.30 44.92 20.42
C THR A 28 -15.34 46.02 19.96
N THR A 29 -14.90 46.01 18.70
CA THR A 29 -14.05 47.08 18.15
C THR A 29 -14.73 48.45 18.20
N ILE A 30 -15.98 48.54 17.74
CA ILE A 30 -16.75 49.80 17.76
C ILE A 30 -16.97 50.28 19.20
N PHE A 31 -17.36 49.37 20.11
CA PHE A 31 -17.53 49.69 21.52
C PHE A 31 -16.23 50.20 22.15
N SER A 32 -15.12 49.49 21.92
CA SER A 32 -13.80 49.84 22.42
C SER A 32 -13.31 51.20 21.91
N LEU A 33 -13.45 51.47 20.60
CA LEU A 33 -13.04 52.76 20.01
C LEU A 33 -13.88 53.93 20.52
N THR A 34 -15.19 53.74 20.73
CA THR A 34 -16.08 54.79 21.25
C THR A 34 -15.90 55.08 22.73
N HIS A 35 -15.41 54.11 23.52
CA HIS A 35 -15.19 54.25 24.96
C HIS A 35 -13.71 54.50 25.34
N GLY A 36 -12.82 54.63 24.36
CA GLY A 36 -11.41 54.94 24.58
C GLY A 36 -10.54 53.77 25.06
N VAL A 37 -10.98 52.52 24.85
CA VAL A 37 -10.24 51.30 25.25
C VAL A 37 -9.51 50.74 24.03
N PHE A 38 -8.18 50.78 24.01
CA PHE A 38 -7.43 50.50 22.76
C PHE A 38 -6.59 49.22 22.73
N GLU A 39 -6.55 48.45 23.82
CA GLU A 39 -5.52 47.42 23.98
C GLU A 39 -5.92 46.02 23.47
N VAL A 40 -7.20 45.64 23.58
CA VAL A 40 -7.58 44.21 23.56
C VAL A 40 -8.39 43.79 22.32
N PHE A 41 -9.07 44.71 21.65
CA PHE A 41 -10.06 44.33 20.61
C PHE A 41 -9.43 43.67 19.37
N SER A 42 -8.15 43.95 19.05
CA SER A 42 -7.43 43.33 17.92
C SER A 42 -7.33 41.81 18.05
N PHE A 43 -7.19 41.27 19.26
CA PHE A 43 -7.08 39.83 19.47
C PHE A 43 -8.34 39.06 19.04
N LEU A 44 -9.51 39.71 19.05
CA LEU A 44 -10.78 39.09 18.67
C LEU A 44 -10.85 38.75 17.18
N TYR A 45 -10.01 39.36 16.34
CA TYR A 45 -9.93 39.05 14.90
C TYR A 45 -9.17 37.75 14.61
N ILE A 46 -8.37 37.26 15.57
CA ILE A 46 -7.64 35.99 15.41
C ILE A 46 -8.63 34.82 15.34
N LEU A 47 -9.70 34.85 16.14
CA LEU A 47 -10.71 33.79 16.18
C LEU A 47 -11.39 33.54 14.81
N PRO A 48 -12.00 34.53 14.13
CA PRO A 48 -12.59 34.33 12.80
C PRO A 48 -11.54 33.95 11.75
N ILE A 49 -10.29 34.44 11.85
CA ILE A 49 -9.19 34.02 10.96
C ILE A 49 -8.90 32.52 11.12
N ILE A 50 -8.70 32.04 12.35
CA ILE A 50 -8.43 30.62 12.63
C ILE A 50 -9.60 29.74 12.20
N LEU A 51 -10.84 30.15 12.49
CA LEU A 51 -12.04 29.42 12.06
C LEU A 51 -12.13 29.32 10.53
N CYS A 52 -11.83 30.40 9.81
CA CYS A 52 -11.81 30.37 8.34
C CYS A 52 -10.68 29.49 7.80
N VAL A 53 -9.48 29.52 8.41
CA VAL A 53 -8.38 28.62 8.05
C VAL A 53 -8.76 27.15 8.24
N TYR A 54 -9.44 26.84 9.34
CA TYR A 54 -9.85 25.48 9.66
C TYR A 54 -10.95 24.97 8.71
N PHE A 55 -12.00 25.75 8.46
CA PHE A 55 -13.12 25.31 7.62
C PHE A 55 -12.87 25.46 6.11
N TYR A 56 -12.14 26.49 5.70
CA TYR A 56 -11.96 26.88 4.30
C TYR A 56 -10.51 27.30 3.98
N PRO A 57 -9.51 26.41 4.17
CA PRO A 57 -8.08 26.77 4.06
C PRO A 57 -7.67 27.33 2.69
N ARG A 58 -8.37 26.96 1.61
CA ARG A 58 -8.14 27.48 0.25
C ARG A 58 -8.55 28.95 0.09
N GLN A 59 -9.56 29.41 0.82
CA GLN A 59 -10.11 30.78 0.73
C GLN A 59 -9.65 31.67 1.88
N ALA A 60 -9.08 31.09 2.93
CA ALA A 60 -8.73 31.77 4.17
C ALA A 60 -7.80 32.99 4.02
N VAL A 61 -6.90 33.00 3.03
CA VAL A 61 -6.00 34.15 2.79
C VAL A 61 -6.81 35.37 2.31
N TYR A 62 -7.74 35.18 1.38
CA TYR A 62 -8.61 36.27 0.90
C TYR A 62 -9.55 36.77 1.99
N PHE A 63 -10.08 35.86 2.80
CA PHE A 63 -10.90 36.21 3.96
C PHE A 63 -10.09 37.02 4.99
N THR A 64 -8.86 36.59 5.29
CA THR A 64 -7.96 37.29 6.22
C THR A 64 -7.66 38.70 5.71
N LEU A 65 -7.40 38.86 4.42
CA LEU A 65 -7.21 40.18 3.82
C LEU A 65 -8.46 41.05 4.00
N GLY A 66 -9.64 40.52 3.69
CA GLY A 66 -10.91 41.22 3.82
C GLY A 66 -11.19 41.69 5.25
N ILE A 67 -11.09 40.79 6.24
CA ILE A 67 -11.36 41.14 7.64
C ILE A 67 -10.29 42.12 8.20
N SER A 68 -9.05 42.02 7.75
CA SER A 68 -7.97 42.93 8.15
C SER A 68 -8.13 44.34 7.55
N LEU A 69 -8.68 44.45 6.34
CA LEU A 69 -9.06 45.73 5.74
C LEU A 69 -10.25 46.36 6.47
N VAL A 70 -11.25 45.57 6.88
CA VAL A 70 -12.37 46.06 7.70
C VAL A 70 -11.86 46.58 9.05
N TYR A 71 -10.94 45.86 9.70
CA TYR A 71 -10.29 46.31 10.94
C TYR A 71 -9.60 47.68 10.77
N LEU A 72 -8.77 47.84 9.73
CA LEU A 72 -8.13 49.13 9.42
C LEU A 72 -9.16 50.23 9.14
N GLY A 73 -10.22 49.92 8.39
CA GLY A 73 -11.30 50.85 8.09
C GLY A 73 -12.04 51.34 9.33
N LEU A 74 -12.33 50.45 10.29
CA LEU A 74 -12.95 50.81 11.56
C LEU A 74 -12.05 51.72 12.40
N ILE A 75 -10.74 51.46 12.43
CA ILE A 75 -9.78 52.31 13.14
C ILE A 75 -9.65 53.68 12.47
N TYR A 76 -9.65 53.73 11.14
CA TYR A 76 -9.61 55.01 10.42
C TYR A 76 -10.87 55.85 10.69
N LEU A 77 -12.04 55.22 10.74
CA LEU A 77 -13.32 55.91 10.93
C LEU A 77 -13.54 56.38 12.38
N PHE A 78 -13.20 55.56 13.38
CA PHE A 78 -13.53 55.80 14.79
C PHE A 78 -12.31 56.10 15.68
N GLY A 79 -11.08 55.87 15.22
CA GLY A 79 -9.85 55.93 16.02
C GLY A 79 -9.24 57.32 16.23
N TYR A 80 -10.02 58.40 16.05
CA TYR A 80 -9.64 59.79 16.31
C TYR A 80 -8.21 60.15 15.89
N ALA A 81 -7.90 60.18 14.58
CA ALA A 81 -6.69 60.73 13.93
C ALA A 81 -5.33 60.55 14.66
N ASN A 82 -5.19 59.57 15.54
CA ASN A 82 -4.00 59.40 16.35
C ASN A 82 -2.98 58.57 15.57
N HIS A 83 -1.83 59.18 15.25
CA HIS A 83 -0.80 58.55 14.44
C HIS A 83 -0.25 57.27 15.11
N THR A 84 -0.22 57.20 16.44
CA THR A 84 0.22 55.99 17.15
C THR A 84 -0.76 54.83 16.96
N MET A 85 -2.06 55.10 16.96
CA MET A 85 -3.09 54.07 16.78
C MET A 85 -3.06 53.50 15.36
N ILE A 86 -2.87 54.35 14.35
CA ILE A 86 -2.73 53.90 12.96
C ILE A 86 -1.48 53.02 12.82
N ALA A 87 -0.35 53.40 13.41
CA ALA A 87 0.87 52.58 13.38
C ALA A 87 0.63 51.20 14.03
N VAL A 88 0.00 51.15 15.21
CA VAL A 88 -0.35 49.87 15.87
C VAL A 88 -1.31 49.04 15.01
N ALA A 89 -2.29 49.67 14.36
CA ALA A 89 -3.22 48.99 13.47
C ALA A 89 -2.53 48.37 12.24
N THR A 90 -1.54 49.06 11.67
CA THR A 90 -0.74 48.52 10.56
C THR A 90 0.11 47.33 11.00
N ALA A 91 0.63 47.34 12.23
CA ALA A 91 1.33 46.19 12.80
C ALA A 91 0.38 44.99 12.98
N TRP A 92 -0.84 45.22 13.49
CA TRP A 92 -1.86 44.19 13.61
C TRP A 92 -2.29 43.62 12.25
N PHE A 93 -2.44 44.46 11.22
CA PHE A 93 -2.70 43.99 9.86
C PHE A 93 -1.62 43.02 9.38
N ALA A 94 -0.34 43.37 9.59
CA ALA A 94 0.77 42.48 9.23
C ALA A 94 0.75 41.16 10.03
N ILE A 95 0.42 41.21 11.33
CA ILE A 95 0.25 40.02 12.18
C ILE A 95 -0.88 39.13 11.67
N PHE A 96 -2.07 39.68 11.40
CA PHE A 96 -3.21 38.93 10.87
C PHE A 96 -2.87 38.26 9.53
N MET A 97 -2.25 39.00 8.62
CA MET A 97 -1.79 38.45 7.34
C MET A 97 -0.79 37.32 7.53
N THR A 98 0.18 37.49 8.43
CA THR A 98 1.18 36.45 8.72
C THR A 98 0.53 35.19 9.28
N ILE A 99 -0.36 35.32 10.27
CA ILE A 99 -1.11 34.20 10.85
C ILE A 99 -1.96 33.51 9.78
N GLY A 100 -2.74 34.28 9.02
CA GLY A 100 -3.63 33.73 7.99
C GLY A 100 -2.86 32.98 6.89
N ILE A 101 -1.73 33.54 6.42
CA ILE A 101 -0.88 32.90 5.39
C ILE A 101 -0.23 31.63 5.95
N VAL A 102 0.45 31.72 7.10
CA VAL A 102 1.18 30.59 7.69
C VAL A 102 0.21 29.46 8.02
N ALA A 103 -0.88 29.76 8.73
CA ALA A 103 -1.87 28.76 9.11
C ALA A 103 -2.57 28.14 7.89
N SER A 104 -2.94 28.94 6.88
CA SER A 104 -3.50 28.42 5.61
C SER A 104 -2.51 27.55 4.86
N SER A 105 -1.23 27.92 4.82
CA SER A 105 -0.19 27.12 4.14
C SER A 105 0.02 25.78 4.83
N TYR A 106 0.05 25.76 6.17
CA TYR A 106 0.19 24.56 6.97
C TYR A 106 -1.03 23.64 6.80
N ALA A 107 -2.23 24.19 6.94
CA ALA A 107 -3.48 23.44 6.75
C ALA A 107 -3.55 22.83 5.34
N ARG A 108 -3.19 23.59 4.30
CA ARG A 108 -3.15 23.09 2.91
C ARG A 108 -2.12 21.97 2.73
N ARG A 109 -0.92 22.13 3.27
CA ARG A 109 0.14 21.10 3.19
C ARG A 109 -0.29 19.81 3.88
N MET A 110 -0.89 19.91 5.07
CA MET A 110 -1.38 18.76 5.81
C MET A 110 -2.44 17.98 5.01
N LEU A 111 -3.43 18.70 4.46
CA LEU A 111 -4.48 18.08 3.65
C LEU A 111 -3.92 17.45 2.37
N ALA A 112 -3.00 18.13 1.68
CA ALA A 112 -2.38 17.62 0.47
C ALA A 112 -1.53 16.37 0.73
N GLU A 113 -0.80 16.34 1.85
CA GLU A 113 0.01 15.17 2.23
C GLU A 113 -0.88 13.99 2.64
N GLN A 114 -1.98 14.22 3.37
CA GLN A 114 -2.95 13.16 3.67
C GLN A 114 -3.57 12.58 2.39
N GLU A 115 -3.97 13.43 1.45
CA GLU A 115 -4.54 12.99 0.17
C GLU A 115 -3.50 12.24 -0.67
N ARG A 116 -2.24 12.67 -0.65
CA ARG A 116 -1.13 11.96 -1.30
C ARG A 116 -0.91 10.57 -0.70
N ILE A 117 -0.82 10.45 0.63
CA ILE A 117 -0.64 9.17 1.31
C ILE A 117 -1.82 8.25 1.00
N ARG A 118 -3.05 8.76 1.10
CA ARG A 118 -4.25 7.99 0.77
C ARG A 118 -4.22 7.48 -0.66
N ASN A 119 -3.87 8.32 -1.64
CA ASN A 119 -3.75 7.91 -3.04
C ASN A 119 -2.67 6.84 -3.25
N ILE A 120 -1.52 6.94 -2.57
CA ILE A 120 -0.47 5.91 -2.62
C ILE A 120 -1.00 4.58 -2.08
N LEU A 121 -1.68 4.59 -0.94
CA LEU A 121 -2.24 3.37 -0.33
C LEU A 121 -3.33 2.75 -1.23
N GLU A 122 -4.24 3.58 -1.77
CA GLU A 122 -5.37 3.14 -2.58
C GLU A 122 -4.94 2.55 -3.95
N ASN A 123 -3.87 3.10 -4.54
CA ASN A 123 -3.37 2.71 -5.87
C ASN A 123 -2.12 1.82 -5.83
N SER A 124 -1.70 1.35 -4.64
CA SER A 124 -0.60 0.40 -4.52
C SER A 124 -0.92 -0.90 -5.28
N GLN A 125 0.11 -1.49 -5.91
CA GLN A 125 0.00 -2.81 -6.52
C GLN A 125 -0.02 -3.93 -5.46
N ASP A 126 0.59 -3.66 -4.31
CA ASP A 126 0.57 -4.53 -3.17
C ASP A 126 -0.72 -4.34 -2.36
N GLY A 127 -1.14 -5.40 -1.70
CA GLY A 127 -2.13 -5.31 -0.64
C GLY A 127 -1.49 -4.67 0.59
N ILE A 128 -2.19 -3.77 1.24
CA ILE A 128 -1.73 -3.15 2.49
C ILE A 128 -2.79 -3.39 3.55
N ILE A 129 -2.37 -3.94 4.68
CA ILE A 129 -3.20 -4.13 5.88
C ILE A 129 -2.51 -3.44 7.05
N CYS A 130 -3.28 -2.64 7.79
CA CYS A 130 -2.89 -2.15 9.10
C CYS A 130 -3.76 -2.81 10.16
N PHE A 131 -3.15 -3.36 11.20
CA PHE A 131 -3.87 -3.91 12.34
C PHE A 131 -3.27 -3.43 13.66
N ASP A 132 -4.08 -3.46 14.71
CA ASP A 132 -3.67 -3.14 16.07
C ASP A 132 -2.91 -4.32 16.69
N GLN A 133 -1.73 -4.06 17.23
CA GLN A 133 -0.84 -5.09 17.76
C GLN A 133 -1.41 -5.78 19.01
N ALA A 134 -2.20 -5.09 19.82
CA ALA A 134 -2.71 -5.62 21.09
C ALA A 134 -4.02 -6.40 20.91
N THR A 135 -4.89 -5.91 20.01
CA THR A 135 -6.23 -6.45 19.79
C THR A 135 -6.36 -7.28 18.52
N GLU A 136 -5.33 -7.27 17.65
CA GLU A 136 -5.33 -7.91 16.31
C GLU A 136 -6.46 -7.42 15.39
N GLN A 137 -7.10 -6.29 15.71
CA GLN A 137 -8.15 -5.72 14.89
C GLN A 137 -7.58 -5.04 13.65
N ILE A 138 -8.15 -5.34 12.50
CA ILE A 138 -7.84 -4.68 11.24
C ILE A 138 -8.32 -3.23 11.33
N LEU A 139 -7.38 -2.29 11.34
CA LEU A 139 -7.67 -0.86 11.41
C LEU A 139 -7.90 -0.28 10.02
N GLU A 140 -7.04 -0.66 9.07
CA GLU A 140 -7.10 -0.15 7.69
C GLU A 140 -6.74 -1.28 6.73
N ILE A 141 -7.36 -1.27 5.56
CA ILE A 141 -7.04 -2.18 4.47
C ILE A 141 -7.22 -1.44 3.16
N ASN A 142 -6.23 -1.58 2.26
CA ASN A 142 -6.35 -0.93 0.96
C ASN A 142 -7.31 -1.70 0.03
N PRO A 143 -7.87 -1.03 -1.01
CA PRO A 143 -8.81 -1.65 -1.93
C PRO A 143 -8.23 -2.85 -2.68
N LYS A 144 -6.91 -2.87 -2.94
CA LYS A 144 -6.25 -4.00 -3.62
C LYS A 144 -6.37 -5.28 -2.80
N CYS A 145 -6.00 -5.24 -1.52
CA CYS A 145 -6.07 -6.39 -0.63
C CYS A 145 -7.51 -6.85 -0.40
N ALA A 146 -8.43 -5.90 -0.16
CA ALA A 146 -9.85 -6.21 0.00
C ALA A 146 -10.44 -6.91 -1.24
N ARG A 147 -10.08 -6.44 -2.46
CA ARG A 147 -10.50 -7.09 -3.72
C ARG A 147 -9.97 -8.51 -3.86
N TRP A 148 -8.71 -8.78 -3.50
CA TRP A 148 -8.19 -10.16 -3.53
C TRP A 148 -8.98 -11.05 -2.58
N LEU A 149 -9.23 -10.58 -1.35
CA LEU A 149 -9.99 -11.30 -0.33
C LEU A 149 -11.51 -11.33 -0.56
N ARG A 150 -12.02 -10.69 -1.64
CA ARG A 150 -13.44 -10.62 -1.99
C ARG A 150 -14.33 -9.94 -0.93
N TYR A 151 -13.75 -8.99 -0.20
CA TYR A 151 -14.46 -8.15 0.76
C TYR A 151 -14.54 -6.69 0.29
N ASP A 152 -15.51 -5.94 0.81
CA ASP A 152 -15.41 -4.48 0.83
C ASP A 152 -14.44 -4.04 1.95
N THR A 153 -13.78 -2.89 1.78
CA THR A 153 -12.85 -2.38 2.79
C THR A 153 -13.54 -2.13 4.13
N GLN A 154 -14.78 -1.65 4.11
CA GLN A 154 -15.58 -1.39 5.32
C GLN A 154 -15.99 -2.68 6.04
N GLU A 155 -16.10 -3.80 5.32
CA GLU A 155 -16.47 -5.08 5.92
C GLU A 155 -15.34 -5.70 6.75
N LEU A 156 -14.08 -5.34 6.48
CA LEU A 156 -12.91 -5.86 7.18
C LEU A 156 -12.40 -4.90 8.26
N GLN A 157 -12.63 -3.59 8.12
CA GLN A 157 -12.28 -2.62 9.17
C GLN A 157 -13.03 -2.95 10.47
N GLY A 158 -12.28 -3.05 11.56
CA GLY A 158 -12.75 -3.41 12.89
C GLY A 158 -12.90 -4.92 13.15
N LYS A 159 -12.72 -5.78 12.14
CA LYS A 159 -12.71 -7.23 12.36
C LYS A 159 -11.36 -7.72 12.87
N ASP A 160 -11.39 -8.82 13.59
CA ASP A 160 -10.18 -9.54 14.01
C ASP A 160 -9.46 -10.14 12.81
N LEU A 161 -8.12 -10.14 12.85
CA LEU A 161 -7.27 -10.71 11.80
C LEU A 161 -7.57 -12.20 11.51
N SER A 162 -8.09 -12.95 12.50
CA SER A 162 -8.55 -14.34 12.32
C SER A 162 -9.67 -14.50 11.30
N ALA A 163 -10.42 -13.45 11.00
CA ALA A 163 -11.49 -13.48 10.00
C ALA A 163 -10.95 -13.85 8.61
N ILE A 164 -9.70 -13.49 8.31
CA ILE A 164 -9.04 -13.77 7.04
C ILE A 164 -7.88 -14.77 7.20
N TRP A 165 -7.21 -14.81 8.35
CA TRP A 165 -6.04 -15.68 8.59
C TRP A 165 -6.37 -16.80 9.56
N GLN A 166 -6.65 -18.00 9.04
CA GLN A 166 -7.21 -19.08 9.86
C GLN A 166 -6.19 -19.85 10.69
N ASP A 167 -4.98 -20.03 10.15
CA ASP A 167 -3.97 -20.81 10.84
C ASP A 167 -3.45 -20.00 12.03
N THR A 168 -4.04 -20.28 13.19
CA THR A 168 -3.69 -19.65 14.46
C THR A 168 -2.21 -19.82 14.79
N ASN A 169 -1.58 -20.93 14.42
CA ASN A 169 -0.17 -21.17 14.72
C ASN A 169 0.73 -20.30 13.84
N GLU A 170 0.46 -20.23 12.53
CA GLU A 170 1.17 -19.32 11.62
C GLU A 170 1.00 -17.86 12.02
N ARG A 171 -0.24 -17.44 12.30
CA ARG A 171 -0.55 -16.09 12.74
C ARG A 171 0.18 -15.74 14.03
N ASN A 172 0.15 -16.61 15.04
CA ASN A 172 0.82 -16.37 16.31
C ASN A 172 2.35 -16.27 16.14
N ARG A 173 2.95 -17.09 15.27
CA ARG A 173 4.38 -16.98 14.94
C ARG A 173 4.70 -15.63 14.30
N PHE A 174 3.87 -15.20 13.36
CA PHE A 174 4.03 -13.89 12.73
C PHE A 174 3.92 -12.76 13.75
N LEU A 175 2.88 -12.74 14.59
CA LEU A 175 2.69 -11.71 15.62
C LEU A 175 3.80 -11.69 16.68
N ALA A 176 4.30 -12.85 17.09
CA ALA A 176 5.46 -12.95 17.96
C ALA A 176 6.70 -12.32 17.31
N SER A 177 6.95 -12.61 16.04
CA SER A 177 8.09 -12.06 15.30
C SER A 177 8.03 -10.53 15.15
N VAL A 178 6.83 -9.96 15.01
CA VAL A 178 6.59 -8.50 15.03
C VAL A 178 6.94 -7.91 16.39
N THR A 179 6.53 -8.57 17.47
CA THR A 179 6.70 -8.09 18.86
C THR A 179 8.15 -8.15 19.32
N GLU A 180 8.89 -9.16 18.88
CA GLU A 180 10.31 -9.33 19.19
C GLU A 180 11.23 -8.35 18.45
N GLY A 181 10.69 -7.50 17.57
CA GLY A 181 11.47 -6.48 16.86
C GLY A 181 12.53 -7.08 15.91
N ARG A 182 12.33 -8.32 15.46
CA ARG A 182 13.20 -8.94 14.44
C ARG A 182 12.99 -8.19 13.12
N ASN A 183 13.93 -7.31 12.81
CA ASN A 183 13.94 -6.41 11.68
C ASN A 183 14.16 -7.17 10.34
N PRO A 184 13.49 -6.78 9.24
CA PRO A 184 12.05 -6.92 9.09
C PRO A 184 11.66 -8.41 9.04
N VAL A 185 10.48 -8.75 9.57
CA VAL A 185 9.79 -9.99 9.23
C VAL A 185 9.42 -9.88 7.75
N SER A 186 10.35 -10.30 6.90
CA SER A 186 10.23 -10.30 5.44
C SER A 186 9.74 -11.67 5.01
N ASP A 187 8.81 -11.67 4.07
CA ASP A 187 8.44 -12.82 3.26
C ASP A 187 7.87 -14.00 4.04
N THR A 188 7.05 -13.72 5.06
CA THR A 188 6.29 -14.79 5.71
C THR A 188 5.13 -15.19 4.81
N GLU A 189 5.15 -16.41 4.30
CA GLU A 189 3.99 -16.97 3.60
C GLU A 189 2.84 -17.19 4.60
N GLY A 190 1.63 -16.82 4.22
CA GLY A 190 0.41 -17.02 4.99
C GLY A 190 -0.75 -17.43 4.10
N LEU A 191 -1.57 -18.36 4.60
CA LEU A 191 -2.78 -18.83 3.90
C LEU A 191 -4.02 -18.08 4.38
N PHE A 192 -4.58 -17.27 3.50
CA PHE A 192 -5.74 -16.43 3.81
C PHE A 192 -6.99 -17.02 3.17
N ARG A 193 -8.14 -16.80 3.81
CA ARG A 193 -9.45 -17.18 3.29
C ARG A 193 -10.22 -15.95 2.84
N ALA A 194 -10.56 -15.94 1.56
CA ALA A 194 -11.46 -14.96 0.98
C ALA A 194 -12.91 -15.17 1.45
N LYS A 195 -13.78 -14.17 1.24
CA LYS A 195 -15.19 -14.19 1.62
C LYS A 195 -15.98 -15.36 1.03
N ASP A 196 -15.65 -15.76 -0.19
CA ASP A 196 -16.27 -16.88 -0.91
C ASP A 196 -15.73 -18.26 -0.47
N GLY A 197 -14.79 -18.29 0.48
CA GLY A 197 -14.14 -19.51 0.97
C GLY A 197 -12.87 -19.91 0.23
N THR A 198 -12.51 -19.21 -0.86
CA THR A 198 -11.28 -19.47 -1.62
C THR A 198 -10.05 -19.29 -0.73
N LEU A 199 -9.11 -20.23 -0.80
CA LEU A 199 -7.83 -20.14 -0.13
C LEU A 199 -6.82 -19.45 -1.05
N LEU A 200 -6.27 -18.34 -0.58
CA LEU A 200 -5.30 -17.52 -1.29
C LEU A 200 -4.00 -17.50 -0.50
N ARG A 201 -2.88 -17.63 -1.20
CA ARG A 201 -1.57 -17.64 -0.57
C ARG A 201 -0.91 -16.29 -0.76
N PHE A 202 -0.52 -15.69 0.35
CA PHE A 202 0.11 -14.39 0.35
C PHE A 202 1.49 -14.45 0.97
N THR A 203 2.37 -13.59 0.49
CA THR A 203 3.61 -13.24 1.16
C THR A 203 3.38 -11.97 1.95
N LEU A 204 3.70 -11.99 3.25
CA LEU A 204 3.53 -10.88 4.17
C LEU A 204 4.88 -10.34 4.64
N SER A 205 5.02 -9.03 4.54
CA SER A 205 6.21 -8.31 5.00
C SER A 205 5.81 -7.11 5.85
N VAL A 206 6.41 -7.00 7.03
CA VAL A 206 6.17 -5.87 7.95
C VAL A 206 6.90 -4.64 7.41
N VAL A 207 6.14 -3.58 7.12
CA VAL A 207 6.67 -2.31 6.59
C VAL A 207 7.02 -1.36 7.73
N LEU A 208 6.14 -1.25 8.72
CA LEU A 208 6.29 -0.28 9.81
C LEU A 208 5.49 -0.72 11.04
N VAL A 209 6.08 -0.54 12.22
CA VAL A 209 5.35 -0.60 13.50
C VAL A 209 5.40 0.78 14.14
N LEU A 210 4.25 1.39 14.37
CA LEU A 210 4.14 2.74 14.92
C LEU A 210 3.00 2.84 15.93
N LYS A 211 3.33 3.18 17.18
CA LYS A 211 2.35 3.39 18.27
C LYS A 211 1.38 2.22 18.45
N GLY A 212 1.89 0.98 18.43
CA GLY A 212 1.09 -0.24 18.56
C GLY A 212 0.28 -0.62 17.31
N ARG A 213 0.51 0.05 16.17
CA ARG A 213 -0.08 -0.32 14.88
C ARG A 213 0.97 -0.98 14.00
N VAL A 214 0.60 -2.08 13.35
CA VAL A 214 1.47 -2.83 12.46
C VAL A 214 0.96 -2.63 11.04
N TYR A 215 1.83 -2.15 10.15
CA TYR A 215 1.56 -2.04 8.72
C TYR A 215 2.29 -3.16 7.97
N CYS A 216 1.52 -3.93 7.21
CA CYS A 216 2.03 -5.05 6.42
C CYS A 216 1.74 -4.83 4.94
N SER A 217 2.75 -5.11 4.11
CA SER A 217 2.55 -5.37 2.69
C SER A 217 2.18 -6.85 2.52
N VAL A 218 1.27 -7.10 1.60
CA VAL A 218 0.68 -8.41 1.31
C VAL A 218 0.70 -8.58 -0.20
N ILE A 219 1.35 -9.64 -0.68
CA ILE A 219 1.50 -9.91 -2.12
C ILE A 219 0.88 -11.27 -2.44
N ASP A 220 -0.06 -11.32 -3.38
CA ASP A 220 -0.67 -12.58 -3.83
C ASP A 220 0.34 -13.41 -4.64
N ILE A 221 0.68 -14.58 -4.12
CA ILE A 221 1.58 -15.54 -4.76
C ILE A 221 0.85 -16.80 -5.24
N THR A 222 -0.48 -16.82 -5.16
CA THR A 222 -1.30 -18.00 -5.51
C THR A 222 -1.03 -18.43 -6.95
N GLY A 223 -1.05 -17.48 -7.90
CA GLY A 223 -0.80 -17.76 -9.32
C GLY A 223 0.63 -18.25 -9.59
N SER A 224 1.63 -17.62 -8.97
CA SER A 224 3.04 -18.02 -9.14
C SER A 224 3.25 -19.47 -8.71
N LYS A 225 2.69 -19.86 -7.56
CA LYS A 225 2.87 -21.20 -7.00
C LYS A 225 2.14 -22.28 -7.78
N ILE A 226 1.01 -21.95 -8.42
CA ILE A 226 0.33 -22.88 -9.33
C ILE A 226 1.22 -23.16 -10.55
N VAL A 227 1.81 -22.11 -11.14
CA VAL A 227 2.73 -22.24 -12.27
C VAL A 227 3.99 -23.03 -11.88
N ASP A 228 4.59 -22.72 -10.73
CA ASP A 228 5.78 -23.43 -10.24
C ASP A 228 5.51 -24.93 -10.05
N GLU A 229 4.34 -25.28 -9.52
CA GLU A 229 3.94 -26.67 -9.30
C GLU A 229 3.63 -27.40 -10.63
N GLU A 230 3.03 -26.73 -11.60
CA GLU A 230 2.78 -27.28 -12.93
C GLU A 230 4.09 -27.53 -13.69
N ILE A 231 5.04 -26.60 -13.62
CA ILE A 231 6.40 -26.76 -14.16
C ILE A 231 7.09 -27.95 -13.50
N ARG A 232 7.03 -28.04 -12.16
CA ARG A 232 7.64 -29.14 -11.41
C ARG A 232 7.10 -30.51 -11.85
N ARG A 233 5.77 -30.64 -11.96
CA ARG A 233 5.14 -31.89 -12.44
C ARG A 233 5.55 -32.23 -13.86
N THR A 234 5.58 -31.24 -14.75
CA THR A 234 5.98 -31.45 -16.15
C THR A 234 7.43 -31.91 -16.26
N LEU A 235 8.33 -31.37 -15.42
CA LEU A 235 9.71 -31.81 -15.35
C LEU A 235 9.83 -33.24 -14.83
N GLU A 236 9.11 -33.59 -13.76
CA GLU A 236 9.09 -34.96 -13.21
C GLU A 236 8.58 -35.98 -14.24
N ASP A 237 7.51 -35.66 -14.98
CA ASP A 237 6.98 -36.51 -16.04
C ASP A 237 7.95 -36.65 -17.22
N LEU A 238 8.62 -35.56 -17.61
CA LEU A 238 9.60 -35.58 -18.69
C LEU A 238 10.84 -36.40 -18.31
N GLU A 239 11.34 -36.26 -17.08
CA GLU A 239 12.46 -37.06 -16.56
C GLU A 239 12.11 -38.56 -16.55
N ALA A 240 10.88 -38.91 -16.12
CA ALA A 240 10.41 -40.29 -16.15
C ALA A 240 10.35 -40.84 -17.59
N GLN A 241 9.85 -40.05 -18.55
CA GLN A 241 9.81 -40.45 -19.96
C GLN A 241 11.20 -40.60 -20.58
N VAL A 242 12.11 -39.67 -20.30
CA VAL A 242 13.51 -39.73 -20.77
C VAL A 242 14.16 -41.00 -20.24
N LYS A 243 14.03 -41.29 -18.94
CA LYS A 243 14.60 -42.50 -18.34
C LYS A 243 14.06 -43.78 -18.97
N ALA A 244 12.75 -43.86 -19.20
CA ALA A 244 12.12 -45.01 -19.84
C ALA A 244 12.58 -45.20 -21.30
N ARG A 245 12.68 -44.11 -22.08
CA ARG A 245 13.16 -44.16 -23.47
C ARG A 245 14.63 -44.52 -23.56
N THR A 246 15.47 -43.98 -22.68
CA THR A 246 16.90 -44.33 -22.63
C THR A 246 17.09 -45.80 -22.31
N ALA A 247 16.39 -46.34 -21.30
CA ALA A 247 16.45 -47.77 -20.96
C ALA A 247 15.99 -48.66 -22.12
N HIS A 248 14.90 -48.29 -22.81
CA HIS A 248 14.42 -49.02 -23.98
C HIS A 248 15.41 -48.96 -25.17
N LEU A 249 16.03 -47.80 -25.41
CA LEU A 249 17.06 -47.65 -26.45
C LEU A 249 18.32 -48.45 -26.11
N GLU A 250 18.74 -48.46 -24.85
CA GLU A 250 19.87 -49.29 -24.39
C GLU A 250 19.58 -50.78 -24.63
N GLN A 251 18.39 -51.25 -24.28
CA GLN A 251 17.97 -52.63 -24.53
C GLN A 251 18.00 -52.98 -26.03
N ILE A 252 17.39 -52.15 -26.89
CA ILE A 252 17.40 -52.36 -28.34
C ILE A 252 18.83 -52.35 -28.89
N ASN A 253 19.69 -51.46 -28.38
CA ASN A 253 21.08 -51.36 -28.84
C ASN A 253 21.88 -52.60 -28.44
N GLU A 254 21.65 -53.16 -27.25
CA GLU A 254 22.23 -54.44 -26.84
C GLU A 254 21.73 -55.61 -27.71
N GLU A 255 20.43 -55.67 -27.99
CA GLU A 255 19.85 -56.69 -28.89
C GLU A 255 20.44 -56.61 -30.31
N LEU A 256 20.50 -55.42 -30.91
CA LEU A 256 21.11 -55.22 -32.23
C LEU A 256 22.60 -55.59 -32.23
N ARG A 257 23.35 -55.22 -31.18
CA ARG A 257 24.77 -55.60 -31.06
C ARG A 257 24.93 -57.11 -30.99
N ALA A 258 24.06 -57.80 -30.26
CA ALA A 258 24.05 -59.25 -30.19
C ALA A 258 23.76 -59.89 -31.56
N GLU A 259 22.74 -59.41 -32.29
CA GLU A 259 22.41 -59.92 -33.62
C GLU A 259 23.55 -59.69 -34.64
N ILE A 260 24.17 -58.49 -34.63
CA ILE A 260 25.31 -58.18 -35.50
C ILE A 260 26.49 -59.11 -35.19
N LEU A 261 26.74 -59.41 -33.91
CA LEU A 261 27.81 -60.31 -33.51
C LEU A 261 27.55 -61.74 -33.98
N GLU A 262 26.31 -62.23 -33.88
CA GLU A 262 25.92 -63.54 -34.41
C GLU A 262 26.07 -63.62 -35.94
N ARG A 263 25.56 -62.62 -36.68
CA ARG A 263 25.70 -62.58 -38.15
C ARG A 263 27.17 -62.60 -38.57
N ARG A 264 28.03 -61.81 -37.92
CA ARG A 264 29.47 -61.80 -38.20
C ARG A 264 30.13 -63.15 -37.93
N LYS A 265 29.77 -63.85 -36.84
CA LYS A 265 30.28 -65.21 -36.57
C LYS A 265 29.83 -66.21 -37.64
N PHE A 266 28.58 -66.14 -38.07
CA PHE A 266 28.05 -66.98 -39.14
C PHE A 266 28.78 -66.73 -40.48
N GLU A 267 28.94 -65.47 -40.86
CA GLU A 267 29.68 -65.06 -42.06
C GLU A 267 31.14 -65.55 -42.02
N GLN A 268 31.83 -65.39 -40.89
CA GLN A 268 33.21 -65.90 -40.73
C GLN A 268 33.29 -67.43 -40.84
N THR A 269 32.31 -68.15 -40.30
CA THR A 269 32.26 -69.62 -40.38
C THR A 269 32.02 -70.09 -41.82
N ILE A 270 31.13 -69.41 -42.56
CA ILE A 270 30.89 -69.68 -43.97
C ILE A 270 32.16 -69.42 -44.79
N ILE A 271 32.82 -68.27 -44.58
CA ILE A 271 34.06 -67.91 -45.28
C ILE A 271 35.17 -68.92 -44.97
N ALA A 272 35.31 -69.37 -43.71
CA ALA A 272 36.27 -70.40 -43.34
C ALA A 272 35.96 -71.78 -43.97
N SER A 273 34.68 -72.10 -44.20
CA SER A 273 34.26 -73.33 -44.87
C SER A 273 34.39 -73.29 -46.41
N GLN A 274 34.37 -72.08 -47.00
CA GLN A 274 34.55 -71.84 -48.44
C GLN A 274 35.99 -71.54 -48.83
N ALA A 275 36.92 -71.42 -47.87
CA ALA A 275 38.33 -71.33 -48.17
C ALA A 275 38.77 -72.58 -48.97
N PRO A 276 39.39 -72.41 -50.14
CA PRO A 276 39.77 -73.54 -50.98
C PRO A 276 40.70 -74.46 -50.18
N LYS A 277 40.43 -75.78 -50.22
CA LYS A 277 41.45 -76.77 -49.90
C LYS A 277 42.66 -76.39 -50.75
N ARG A 278 43.76 -75.98 -50.12
CA ARG A 278 45.06 -75.99 -50.78
C ARG A 278 45.25 -77.42 -51.25
N ASP A 279 45.18 -77.61 -52.56
CA ASP A 279 45.62 -78.84 -53.18
C ASP A 279 47.12 -78.94 -52.87
N ASP A 280 47.44 -79.80 -51.90
CA ASP A 280 48.78 -80.32 -51.72
C ASP A 280 49.12 -81.11 -52.99
N VAL A 281 49.75 -80.44 -53.96
CA VAL A 281 50.40 -81.12 -55.07
C VAL A 281 51.67 -81.77 -54.50
N PRO A 282 51.83 -83.11 -54.59
CA PRO A 282 53.08 -83.74 -54.22
C PRO A 282 54.11 -83.49 -55.32
N GLU A 283 55.14 -82.70 -55.04
CA GLU A 283 56.38 -82.73 -55.82
C GLU A 283 57.16 -84.00 -55.43
N ASP A 284 56.92 -85.08 -56.17
CA ASP A 284 57.80 -86.26 -56.19
C ASP A 284 58.82 -86.11 -57.33
N ARG A 285 60.10 -86.12 -56.93
CA ARG A 285 61.32 -86.55 -57.64
C ARG A 285 61.55 -86.10 -59.10
N ARG A 286 62.63 -85.31 -59.27
CA ARG A 286 63.89 -85.79 -59.87
C ARG A 286 65.07 -84.91 -59.48
#